data_AF-A0A9C8LX58-F1
#
_entry.id   AF-A0A9C8LX58-F1
#
_cell.length_a   1.000
_cell.length_b   1.000
_cell.length_c   1.000
_cell.angle_alpha   90.00
_cell.angle_beta   90.00
_cell.angle_gamma   90.00
#
_symmetry.space_group_name_H-M   'P 1'
#
loop_
_entity.id
_entity.type
_entity.pdbx_description
1 polymer ?
#
loop_
_entity_poly.entity_id
_entity_poly.type
_entity_poly.pdbx_seq_one_letter_code
_entity_poly.pdbx_strand_id
1 'polypeptide(L)'
;MKKKIKERKKKLMKPVERVFVPETGLVLKDVEALKNLEGFFVPSTGSGEMVEIISEALLTSDDARFLKYMEKIKNVFLTPLDISINSIYQLLIVCHPDFSAHVYTNDIQIEYWNKAGEEINPGEKKTGLIRELYGINFPEIAINPEDKLFFCFKENWKFGLFFYIDPFNILDFDWVSSRIAFLFRRMKLDNIYETNETNLEFMKMMIDGWFPFVELIGEEFDHLISLYKDPHNFNGKMNHFLSRFDKTRIDIISFKWWENPVFADKQELIEEGIGHYLRGTSEGYLNCLSILFSQIEEVIKAQYARESGKTGNISMSYLLTYLIERGKTKIGHKDSLYIPDYYYRYLKEIVFAVFKFEKDNLKVSDIVPTNMDIEPETFLKIRALETFLILDQIYFYLL
;
A
#
# COMPACT_ATOMS: atom_id res chain seq x y z
N MET A 1 29.79 -54.51 40.81
CA MET A 1 30.51 -53.45 40.08
C MET A 1 29.47 -52.57 39.40
N LYS A 2 29.32 -51.29 39.83
CA LYS A 2 28.56 -50.17 39.20
C LYS A 2 27.03 -50.38 39.03
N LYS A 3 26.12 -49.45 39.35
CA LYS A 3 26.12 -48.13 40.00
C LYS A 3 24.65 -47.84 40.36
N LYS A 4 24.33 -47.55 41.62
CA LYS A 4 23.00 -47.04 42.06
C LYS A 4 22.76 -45.67 41.41
N ILE A 5 21.72 -45.54 40.59
CA ILE A 5 21.19 -44.23 40.18
C ILE A 5 20.01 -43.91 41.08
N LYS A 6 20.20 -42.85 41.88
CA LYS A 6 19.20 -42.22 42.74
C LYS A 6 18.09 -41.63 41.87
N GLU A 7 16.87 -42.12 42.02
CA GLU A 7 15.67 -41.39 41.59
C GLU A 7 15.52 -40.12 42.44
N ARG A 8 15.97 -38.99 41.89
CA ARG A 8 15.50 -37.67 42.33
C ARG A 8 14.22 -37.39 41.55
N LYS A 9 13.07 -37.48 42.22
CA LYS A 9 11.81 -36.88 41.76
C LYS A 9 12.09 -35.41 41.43
N LYS A 10 12.19 -35.08 40.13
CA LYS A 10 12.09 -33.70 39.64
C LYS A 10 10.69 -33.24 40.04
N LYS A 11 10.60 -32.35 41.05
CA LYS A 11 9.43 -31.49 41.19
C LYS A 11 9.29 -30.80 39.84
N LEU A 12 8.26 -31.15 39.07
CA LEU A 12 7.83 -30.31 37.97
C LEU A 12 7.55 -28.94 38.58
N MET A 13 8.43 -27.98 38.30
CA MET A 13 8.11 -26.59 38.48
C MET A 13 6.84 -26.36 37.66
N LYS A 14 5.77 -25.89 38.33
CA LYS A 14 4.63 -25.31 37.64
C LYS A 14 5.19 -24.29 36.62
N PRO A 15 4.62 -24.19 35.41
CA PRO A 15 5.00 -23.11 34.52
C PRO A 15 4.83 -21.83 35.33
N VAL A 16 5.92 -21.08 35.47
CA VAL A 16 5.85 -19.72 35.98
C VAL A 16 4.96 -19.02 34.97
N GLU A 17 3.71 -18.74 35.34
CA GLU A 17 2.91 -17.74 34.65
C GLU A 17 3.76 -16.48 34.65
N ARG A 18 4.36 -16.19 33.50
CA ARG A 18 4.99 -14.90 33.26
C ARG A 18 3.82 -13.93 33.11
N VAL A 19 3.38 -13.38 34.24
CA VAL A 19 2.65 -12.12 34.24
C VAL A 19 3.67 -11.08 33.79
N PHE A 20 3.67 -10.80 32.50
CA PHE A 20 4.43 -9.70 31.93
C PHE A 20 3.64 -8.43 32.19
N VAL A 21 4.23 -7.49 32.93
CA VAL A 21 3.67 -6.16 33.19
C VAL A 21 4.42 -5.21 32.25
N PRO A 22 3.78 -4.61 31.23
CA PRO A 22 4.42 -3.57 30.46
C PRO A 22 4.46 -2.29 31.31
N GLU A 23 5.61 -2.00 31.92
CA GLU A 23 5.94 -0.65 32.38
C GLU A 23 6.27 0.18 31.12
N THR A 24 5.47 1.20 30.75
CA THR A 24 5.91 2.39 29.96
C THR A 24 4.80 3.39 29.61
N GLY A 25 3.52 3.01 29.63
CA GLY A 25 2.42 3.96 29.36
C GLY A 25 2.13 4.88 30.56
N LEU A 26 1.91 6.18 30.32
CA LEU A 26 1.40 7.09 31.34
C LEU A 26 -0.10 6.84 31.54
N VAL A 27 -0.53 6.73 32.80
CA VAL A 27 -1.92 6.40 33.14
C VAL A 27 -2.68 7.67 33.54
N LEU A 28 -3.78 7.93 32.83
CA LEU A 28 -4.81 8.88 33.25
C LEU A 28 -5.96 8.12 33.89
N LYS A 29 -6.40 8.56 35.07
CA LYS A 29 -7.51 7.96 35.81
C LYS A 29 -8.66 8.95 35.94
N ASP A 30 -9.89 8.43 35.96
CA ASP A 30 -11.12 9.18 36.23
C ASP A 30 -11.29 10.41 35.33
N VAL A 31 -10.92 10.30 34.05
CA VAL A 31 -11.01 11.42 33.10
C VAL A 31 -12.47 11.65 32.75
N GLU A 32 -13.08 12.71 33.28
CA GLU A 32 -14.50 13.04 33.05
C GLU A 32 -14.87 13.11 31.56
N ALA A 33 -13.95 13.58 30.72
CA ALA A 33 -14.15 13.64 29.27
C ALA A 33 -14.32 12.25 28.61
N LEU A 34 -13.82 11.18 29.23
CA LEU A 34 -13.95 9.80 28.73
C LEU A 34 -15.35 9.23 28.95
N LYS A 35 -16.07 9.69 29.96
CA LYS A 35 -17.45 9.25 30.24
C LYS A 35 -18.41 9.55 29.10
N ASN A 36 -18.15 10.64 28.37
CA ASN A 36 -18.96 11.11 27.25
C ASN A 36 -18.23 11.01 25.90
N LEU A 37 -17.15 10.22 25.83
CA LEU A 37 -16.39 10.05 24.59
C LEU A 37 -17.12 9.08 23.65
N GLU A 38 -18.09 9.60 22.91
CA GLU A 38 -18.89 8.83 21.94
C GLU A 38 -18.52 9.13 20.48
N GLY A 39 -17.69 10.16 20.27
CA GLY A 39 -17.26 10.60 18.95
C GLY A 39 -16.97 12.10 18.88
N PHE A 40 -16.64 12.55 17.68
CA PHE A 40 -16.50 13.97 17.37
C PHE A 40 -17.72 14.51 16.65
N PHE A 41 -18.35 15.51 17.26
CA PHE A 41 -19.49 16.24 16.70
C PHE A 41 -19.17 16.93 15.37
N VAL A 42 -20.05 16.74 14.39
CA VAL A 42 -20.13 17.55 13.16
C VAL A 42 -21.19 18.64 13.37
N PRO A 43 -20.83 19.94 13.27
CA PRO A 43 -21.80 21.03 13.40
C PRO A 43 -22.92 20.92 12.37
N SER A 44 -24.17 20.78 12.83
CA SER A 44 -25.36 20.97 12.01
C SER A 44 -25.75 22.45 11.98
N THR A 45 -26.37 22.88 10.89
CA THR A 45 -26.80 24.28 10.68
C THR A 45 -28.22 24.56 11.18
N GLY A 46 -28.96 23.54 11.66
CA GLY A 46 -30.36 23.66 12.09
C GLY A 46 -30.64 23.15 13.51
N SER A 47 -31.48 23.88 14.25
CA SER A 47 -32.01 23.45 15.56
C SER A 47 -33.04 22.33 15.37
N GLY A 48 -32.87 21.22 16.09
CA GLY A 48 -33.77 20.06 16.03
C GLY A 48 -33.41 19.00 14.98
N GLU A 49 -32.28 19.16 14.27
CA GLU A 49 -31.79 18.19 13.30
C GLU A 49 -30.99 17.06 13.97
N MET A 50 -31.04 15.87 13.37
CA MET A 50 -30.18 14.75 13.73
C MET A 50 -28.71 15.17 13.53
N VAL A 51 -27.90 14.91 14.54
CA VAL A 51 -26.48 15.26 14.55
C VAL A 51 -25.66 14.07 14.09
N GLU A 52 -24.71 14.31 13.20
CA GLU A 52 -23.72 13.31 12.83
C GLU A 52 -22.57 13.29 13.85
N ILE A 53 -22.29 12.09 14.39
CA ILE A 53 -21.19 11.81 15.31
C ILE A 53 -20.18 10.94 14.57
N ILE A 54 -18.94 11.43 14.48
CA ILE A 54 -17.84 10.68 13.89
C ILE A 54 -17.12 9.91 14.99
N SER A 55 -17.33 8.59 15.03
CA SER A 55 -16.69 7.67 16.00
C SER A 55 -15.47 6.93 15.42
N GLU A 56 -15.25 7.01 14.12
CA GLU A 56 -14.07 6.47 13.43
C GLU A 56 -13.55 7.51 12.44
N ALA A 57 -12.22 7.66 12.35
CA ALA A 57 -11.62 8.28 11.19
C ALA A 57 -10.23 7.75 10.88
N LEU A 58 -9.84 7.90 9.62
CA LEU A 58 -8.52 7.66 9.09
C LEU A 58 -8.12 8.89 8.27
N LEU A 59 -7.16 9.66 8.79
CA LEU A 59 -6.82 10.99 8.30
C LEU A 59 -5.31 11.14 8.12
N THR A 60 -4.90 11.94 7.15
CA THR A 60 -3.53 12.47 7.06
C THR A 60 -3.52 13.92 7.53
N SER A 61 -2.33 14.46 7.80
CA SER A 61 -2.13 15.86 8.19
C SER A 61 -2.61 16.88 7.15
N ASP A 62 -2.89 16.45 5.92
CA ASP A 62 -3.39 17.31 4.84
C ASP A 62 -4.91 17.49 4.89
N ASP A 63 -5.61 16.62 5.65
CA ASP A 63 -7.04 16.77 5.89
C ASP A 63 -7.29 17.87 6.93
N ALA A 64 -8.10 18.87 6.60
CA ALA A 64 -8.41 19.98 7.50
C ALA A 64 -9.00 19.53 8.86
N ARG A 65 -9.62 18.35 8.92
CA ARG A 65 -10.17 17.77 10.16
C ARG A 65 -9.08 17.27 11.09
N PHE A 66 -7.89 16.92 10.57
CA PHE A 66 -6.77 16.38 11.35
C PHE A 66 -6.41 17.30 12.51
N LEU A 67 -6.15 18.58 12.23
CA LEU A 67 -5.76 19.56 13.25
C LEU A 67 -6.85 19.70 14.33
N LYS A 68 -8.12 19.78 13.91
CA LYS A 68 -9.27 19.90 14.81
C LYS A 68 -9.37 18.71 15.78
N TYR A 69 -9.13 17.49 15.30
CA TYR A 69 -9.17 16.31 16.17
C TYR A 69 -7.93 16.19 17.04
N MET A 70 -6.74 16.47 16.50
CA MET A 70 -5.50 16.47 17.28
C MET A 70 -5.52 17.51 18.42
N GLU A 71 -6.11 18.69 18.21
CA GLU A 71 -6.30 19.67 19.30
C GLU A 71 -7.20 19.13 20.41
N LYS A 72 -8.28 18.43 20.06
CA LYS A 72 -9.17 17.80 21.05
C LYS A 72 -8.48 16.67 21.80
N ILE A 73 -7.77 15.79 21.08
CA ILE A 73 -6.98 14.70 21.66
C ILE A 73 -5.93 15.28 22.61
N LYS A 74 -5.20 16.32 22.19
CA LYS A 74 -4.24 17.03 23.03
C LYS A 74 -4.86 17.52 24.33
N ASN A 75 -5.99 18.23 24.25
CA ASN A 75 -6.62 18.83 25.41
C ASN A 75 -7.12 17.78 26.42
N VAL A 76 -7.59 16.63 25.94
CA VAL A 76 -8.10 15.55 26.79
C VAL A 76 -6.98 14.70 27.38
N PHE A 77 -5.94 14.39 26.61
CA PHE A 77 -4.96 13.36 27.00
C PHE A 77 -3.55 13.88 27.26
N LEU A 78 -3.10 14.90 26.52
CA LEU A 78 -1.71 15.37 26.61
C LEU A 78 -1.55 16.51 27.60
N THR A 79 -2.45 17.49 27.57
CA THR A 79 -2.42 18.65 28.49
C THR A 79 -2.47 18.22 29.96
N PRO A 80 -3.32 17.27 30.40
CA PRO A 80 -3.33 16.83 31.80
C PRO A 80 -2.05 16.11 32.23
N LEU A 81 -1.29 15.55 31.28
CA LEU A 81 -0.01 14.88 31.51
C LEU A 81 1.20 15.82 31.33
N ASP A 82 0.97 17.10 31.04
CA ASP A 82 2.02 18.07 30.69
C ASP A 82 2.93 17.62 29.53
N ILE A 83 2.36 16.88 28.57
CA ILE A 83 3.07 16.40 27.38
C ILE A 83 2.94 17.43 26.26
N SER A 84 4.08 17.87 25.74
CA SER A 84 4.11 18.74 24.55
C SER A 84 3.76 17.96 23.30
N ILE A 85 2.70 18.37 22.58
CA ILE A 85 2.34 17.76 21.29
C ILE A 85 3.46 17.88 20.24
N ASN A 86 4.32 18.90 20.35
CA ASN A 86 5.40 19.15 19.40
C ASN A 86 6.55 18.14 19.50
N SER A 87 6.65 17.40 20.63
CA SER A 87 7.65 16.34 20.80
C SER A 87 7.15 14.97 20.37
N ILE A 88 5.92 14.86 19.87
CA ILE A 88 5.27 13.59 19.55
C ILE A 88 5.48 13.27 18.06
N TYR A 89 6.07 12.10 17.79
CA TYR A 89 6.10 11.49 16.46
C TYR A 89 5.37 10.14 16.41
N GLN A 90 5.07 9.55 17.57
CA GLN A 90 4.11 8.45 17.71
C GLN A 90 3.29 8.65 18.99
N LEU A 91 2.00 8.36 18.94
CA LEU A 91 1.06 8.47 20.05
C LEU A 91 0.03 7.36 19.93
N LEU A 92 -0.05 6.49 20.93
CA LEU A 92 -1.13 5.52 21.08
C LEU A 92 -1.87 5.82 22.38
N ILE A 93 -3.18 5.87 22.32
CA ILE A 93 -4.04 6.05 23.49
C ILE A 93 -5.05 4.91 23.49
N VAL A 94 -5.05 4.16 24.59
CA VAL A 94 -6.01 3.09 24.86
C VAL A 94 -6.89 3.55 26.01
N CYS A 95 -8.17 3.82 25.75
CA CYS A 95 -9.14 4.18 26.77
C CYS A 95 -9.96 2.96 27.17
N HIS A 96 -10.07 2.72 28.48
CA HIS A 96 -10.72 1.54 29.03
C HIS A 96 -12.17 1.82 29.46
N PRO A 97 -13.00 0.77 29.64
CA PRO A 97 -14.38 0.90 30.12
C PRO A 97 -14.51 1.55 31.51
N ASP A 98 -13.45 1.51 32.32
CA ASP A 98 -13.40 2.11 33.65
C ASP A 98 -13.06 3.61 33.64
N PHE A 99 -13.07 4.25 32.46
CA PHE A 99 -12.74 5.66 32.26
C PHE A 99 -11.28 6.02 32.62
N SER A 100 -10.40 5.02 32.64
CA SER A 100 -8.96 5.25 32.59
C SER A 100 -8.46 5.24 31.14
N ALA A 101 -7.28 5.82 30.92
CA ALA A 101 -6.58 5.73 29.64
C ALA A 101 -5.08 5.54 29.85
N HIS A 102 -4.48 4.69 29.02
CA HIS A 102 -3.04 4.59 28.88
C HIS A 102 -2.59 5.40 27.67
N VAL A 103 -1.62 6.29 27.89
CA VAL A 103 -1.04 7.16 26.87
C VAL A 103 0.42 6.75 26.65
N TYR A 104 0.73 6.32 25.43
CA TYR A 104 2.07 5.92 25.00
C TYR A 104 2.57 6.91 23.95
N THR A 105 3.85 7.30 24.03
CA THR A 105 4.45 8.25 23.10
C THR A 105 5.81 7.79 22.61
N ASN A 106 6.11 8.05 21.34
CA ASN A 106 7.42 7.98 20.67
C ASN A 106 8.07 6.59 20.56
N ASP A 107 8.23 5.89 21.68
CA ASP A 107 8.96 4.62 21.74
C ASP A 107 7.99 3.42 21.73
N ILE A 108 7.02 3.43 20.81
CA ILE A 108 6.00 2.39 20.70
C ILE A 108 6.54 1.30 19.78
N GLN A 109 6.66 0.07 20.31
CA GLN A 109 6.99 -1.07 19.46
C GLN A 109 5.79 -1.43 18.59
N ILE A 110 6.03 -1.51 17.28
CA ILE A 110 5.04 -1.87 16.27
C ILE A 110 5.60 -3.06 15.48
N GLU A 111 4.86 -4.16 15.50
CA GLU A 111 5.06 -5.29 14.61
C GLU A 111 4.23 -5.08 13.34
N TYR A 112 4.79 -5.43 12.20
CA TYR A 112 4.12 -5.33 10.91
C TYR A 112 3.87 -6.75 10.38
N TRP A 113 2.64 -7.01 9.92
CA TRP A 113 2.24 -8.32 9.40
C TRP A 113 2.03 -8.27 7.89
N ASN A 114 2.48 -9.32 7.19
CA ASN A 114 2.16 -9.55 5.78
C ASN A 114 0.94 -10.46 5.60
N LYS A 115 0.50 -10.66 4.34
CA LYS A 115 -0.58 -11.59 3.99
C LYS A 115 -0.33 -13.05 4.41
N ALA A 116 0.93 -13.45 4.62
CA ALA A 116 1.29 -14.79 5.09
C ALA A 116 1.25 -14.91 6.63
N GLY A 117 0.94 -13.82 7.35
CA GLY A 117 0.94 -13.78 8.82
C GLY A 117 2.34 -13.80 9.43
N GLU A 118 3.38 -13.54 8.65
CA GLU A 118 4.77 -13.49 9.12
C GLU A 118 5.10 -12.10 9.67
N GLU A 119 5.87 -12.08 10.76
CA GLU A 119 6.39 -10.87 11.39
C GLU A 119 7.48 -10.22 10.51
N ILE A 120 7.39 -8.91 10.32
CA ILE A 120 8.42 -8.12 9.64
C ILE A 120 9.23 -7.36 10.69
N ASN A 121 10.50 -7.74 10.86
CA ASN A 121 11.42 -7.09 11.81
C ASN A 121 11.65 -5.60 11.44
N PRO A 122 11.50 -4.65 12.40
CA PRO A 122 11.84 -3.25 12.18
C PRO A 122 13.33 -3.08 11.82
N GLY A 123 13.62 -2.49 10.65
CA GLY A 123 14.99 -2.21 10.21
C GLY A 123 15.64 -3.26 9.32
N GLU A 124 14.99 -4.41 9.08
CA GLU A 124 15.36 -5.23 7.92
C GLU A 124 15.10 -4.41 6.65
N LYS A 125 16.15 -4.12 5.89
CA LYS A 125 16.09 -3.54 4.53
C LYS A 125 15.43 -4.54 3.58
N LYS A 126 14.14 -4.76 3.75
CA LYS A 126 13.24 -5.27 2.72
C LYS A 126 12.24 -4.15 2.45
N THR A 127 12.71 -3.17 1.69
CA THR A 127 11.89 -2.16 1.01
C THR A 127 10.75 -2.76 0.16
N GLY A 128 10.71 -4.09 -0.03
CA GLY A 128 9.64 -4.82 -0.70
C GLY A 128 8.31 -5.03 0.05
N LEU A 129 8.19 -4.75 1.36
CA LEU A 129 7.03 -5.24 2.14
C LEU A 129 5.94 -4.21 2.48
N ILE A 130 6.03 -2.95 2.03
CA ILE A 130 4.92 -1.99 2.20
C ILE A 130 3.67 -2.48 1.45
N ARG A 131 3.86 -3.19 0.34
CA ARG A 131 2.81 -3.75 -0.53
C ARG A 131 1.98 -4.83 0.15
N GLU A 132 2.64 -5.58 1.02
CA GLU A 132 2.07 -6.74 1.71
C GLU A 132 1.60 -6.42 3.12
N LEU A 133 1.86 -5.20 3.61
CA LEU A 133 1.43 -4.78 4.94
C LEU A 133 -0.09 -4.91 5.04
N TYR A 134 -0.52 -5.94 5.76
CA TYR A 134 -1.93 -6.30 5.93
C TYR A 134 -2.45 -5.85 7.28
N GLY A 135 -1.58 -5.86 8.30
CA GLY A 135 -1.90 -5.46 9.65
C GLY A 135 -0.67 -4.96 10.39
N ILE A 136 -0.93 -4.30 11.51
CA ILE A 136 0.06 -3.98 12.54
C ILE A 136 -0.34 -4.59 13.87
N ASN A 137 0.61 -4.73 14.76
CA ASN A 137 0.37 -5.16 16.14
C ASN A 137 1.22 -4.33 17.11
N PHE A 138 0.73 -4.19 18.34
CA PHE A 138 1.44 -3.53 19.43
C PHE A 138 1.78 -4.59 20.49
N PRO A 139 2.86 -5.37 20.31
CA PRO A 139 3.09 -6.61 21.07
C PRO A 139 3.20 -6.40 22.59
N GLU A 140 3.64 -5.22 23.01
CA GLU A 140 3.83 -4.87 24.42
C GLU A 140 2.61 -4.15 25.03
N ILE A 141 1.51 -3.99 24.27
CA ILE A 141 0.37 -3.17 24.67
C ILE A 141 -0.91 -3.99 24.57
N ALA A 142 -1.53 -4.25 25.73
CA ALA A 142 -2.80 -4.95 25.78
C ALA A 142 -3.95 -4.04 25.31
N ILE A 143 -4.67 -4.48 24.28
CA ILE A 143 -5.87 -3.81 23.75
C ILE A 143 -7.02 -4.82 23.80
N ASN A 144 -8.08 -4.48 24.50
CA ASN A 144 -9.26 -5.32 24.69
C ASN A 144 -10.40 -4.89 23.75
N PRO A 145 -11.36 -5.79 23.45
CA PRO A 145 -12.50 -5.47 22.58
C PRO A 145 -13.41 -4.35 23.08
N GLU A 146 -13.38 -4.01 24.36
CA GLU A 146 -14.18 -2.90 24.93
C GLU A 146 -13.40 -1.58 25.00
N ASP A 147 -12.12 -1.59 24.60
CA ASP A 147 -11.27 -0.42 24.60
C ASP A 147 -11.57 0.50 23.41
N LYS A 148 -11.26 1.79 23.59
CA LYS A 148 -11.28 2.80 22.53
C LYS A 148 -9.85 3.17 22.18
N LEU A 149 -9.59 3.40 20.90
CA LEU A 149 -8.24 3.57 20.39
C LEU A 149 -8.04 4.90 19.66
N PHE A 150 -6.95 5.59 19.96
CA PHE A 150 -6.38 6.63 19.11
C PHE A 150 -4.96 6.25 18.77
N PHE A 151 -4.59 6.35 17.50
CA PHE A 151 -3.22 6.16 17.06
C PHE A 151 -2.83 7.26 16.09
N CYS A 152 -1.83 8.05 16.47
CA CYS A 152 -1.22 9.07 15.64
C CYS A 152 0.25 8.73 15.44
N PHE A 153 0.74 8.79 14.22
CA PHE A 153 2.13 8.48 13.91
C PHE A 153 2.63 9.39 12.80
N LYS A 154 3.94 9.59 12.80
CA LYS A 154 4.67 10.33 11.78
C LYS A 154 5.30 9.35 10.79
N GLU A 155 5.11 9.63 9.51
CA GLU A 155 5.83 8.97 8.42
C GLU A 155 6.42 10.06 7.53
N ASN A 156 7.75 10.09 7.40
CA ASN A 156 8.48 11.20 6.78
C ASN A 156 8.11 12.58 7.36
N TRP A 157 7.49 13.45 6.56
CA TRP A 157 7.11 14.81 6.96
C TRP A 157 5.63 14.96 7.31
N LYS A 158 4.85 13.88 7.18
CA LYS A 158 3.40 13.88 7.41
C LYS A 158 3.01 13.11 8.67
N PHE A 159 1.80 13.35 9.15
CA PHE A 159 1.18 12.58 10.22
C PHE A 159 -0.05 11.84 9.74
N GLY A 160 -0.24 10.63 10.24
CA GLY A 160 -1.44 9.84 10.11
C GLY A 160 -2.16 9.81 11.45
N LEU A 161 -3.47 9.98 11.45
CA LEU A 161 -4.34 9.81 12.61
C LEU A 161 -5.41 8.78 12.29
N PHE A 162 -5.45 7.74 13.11
CA PHE A 162 -6.54 6.79 13.21
C PHE A 162 -7.21 6.93 14.58
N PHE A 163 -8.53 6.84 14.63
CA PHE A 163 -9.23 6.58 15.87
C PHE A 163 -10.45 5.71 15.66
N TYR A 164 -10.76 4.90 16.68
CA TYR A 164 -11.97 4.10 16.79
C TYR A 164 -12.49 4.21 18.22
N ILE A 165 -13.60 4.94 18.37
CA ILE A 165 -14.21 5.28 19.66
C ILE A 165 -15.72 5.03 19.66
N ASP A 166 -16.17 4.12 18.80
CA ASP A 166 -17.58 3.75 18.65
C ASP A 166 -18.14 3.17 19.96
N PRO A 167 -19.20 3.77 20.53
CA PRO A 167 -19.79 3.25 21.76
C PRO A 167 -20.72 2.04 21.52
N PHE A 168 -21.08 1.73 20.28
CA PHE A 168 -22.08 0.70 19.95
C PHE A 168 -21.49 -0.62 19.47
N ASN A 169 -20.24 -0.60 19.03
CA ASN A 169 -19.55 -1.76 18.47
C ASN A 169 -18.31 -2.10 19.29
N ILE A 170 -18.01 -3.40 19.41
CA ILE A 170 -16.76 -3.85 20.01
C ILE A 170 -15.60 -3.60 19.04
N LEU A 171 -14.44 -3.31 19.60
CA LEU A 171 -13.20 -3.16 18.87
C LEU A 171 -12.76 -4.53 18.31
N ASP A 172 -12.90 -4.69 17.00
CA ASP A 172 -12.26 -5.75 16.24
C ASP A 172 -10.83 -5.34 15.91
N PHE A 173 -9.86 -5.89 16.64
CA PHE A 173 -8.47 -5.49 16.48
C PHE A 173 -7.88 -5.89 15.13
N ASP A 174 -8.31 -7.01 14.53
CA ASP A 174 -7.83 -7.40 13.20
C ASP A 174 -8.29 -6.39 12.14
N TRP A 175 -9.54 -5.95 12.25
CA TRP A 175 -10.04 -4.89 11.40
C TRP A 175 -9.30 -3.57 11.66
N VAL A 176 -9.17 -3.11 12.92
CA VAL A 176 -8.43 -1.88 13.27
C VAL A 176 -6.99 -1.92 12.76
N SER A 177 -6.30 -3.04 12.98
CA SER A 177 -4.96 -3.33 12.51
C SER A 177 -4.85 -3.13 11.01
N SER A 178 -5.80 -3.66 10.23
CA SER A 178 -5.83 -3.50 8.78
C SER A 178 -6.07 -2.04 8.33
N ARG A 179 -6.85 -1.27 9.09
CA ARG A 179 -7.11 0.16 8.83
C ARG A 179 -5.84 0.98 9.08
N ILE A 180 -5.14 0.74 10.18
CA ILE A 180 -3.88 1.46 10.45
C ILE A 180 -2.80 1.07 9.42
N ALA A 181 -2.68 -0.22 9.08
CA ALA A 181 -1.82 -0.68 7.99
C ALA A 181 -2.14 0.01 6.65
N PHE A 182 -3.43 0.22 6.34
CA PHE A 182 -3.85 1.02 5.20
C PHE A 182 -3.36 2.48 5.29
N LEU A 183 -3.45 3.12 6.46
CA LEU A 183 -2.97 4.51 6.62
C LEU A 183 -1.46 4.63 6.41
N PHE A 184 -0.66 3.71 6.97
CA PHE A 184 0.80 3.66 6.74
C PHE A 184 1.12 3.58 5.25
N ARG A 185 0.46 2.64 4.59
CA ARG A 185 0.59 2.40 3.15
C ARG A 185 0.26 3.64 2.33
N ARG A 186 -0.89 4.26 2.59
CA ARG A 186 -1.32 5.50 1.96
C ARG A 186 -0.28 6.61 2.15
N MET A 187 0.17 6.86 3.38
CA MET A 187 1.12 7.95 3.64
C MET A 187 2.46 7.77 2.92
N LYS A 188 2.97 6.53 2.82
CA LYS A 188 4.20 6.27 2.06
C LYS A 188 4.03 6.55 0.57
N LEU A 189 2.83 6.35 0.03
CA LEU A 189 2.52 6.64 -1.37
C LEU A 189 2.13 8.08 -1.64
N ASP A 190 1.38 8.73 -0.75
CA ASP A 190 1.10 10.16 -0.86
C ASP A 190 2.43 10.92 -0.92
N ASN A 191 3.46 10.47 -0.19
CA ASN A 191 4.81 11.00 -0.36
C ASN A 191 5.42 10.74 -1.76
N ILE A 192 5.12 9.60 -2.40
CA ILE A 192 5.52 9.31 -3.79
C ILE A 192 4.77 10.18 -4.80
N TYR A 193 3.52 10.58 -4.57
CA TYR A 193 2.77 11.39 -5.53
C TYR A 193 2.84 12.88 -5.22
N GLU A 194 2.62 13.35 -4.00
CA GLU A 194 2.63 14.79 -3.70
C GLU A 194 4.01 15.43 -3.80
N THR A 195 5.07 14.70 -3.46
CA THR A 195 6.45 15.19 -3.73
C THR A 195 6.70 15.33 -5.24
N ASN A 196 5.84 14.72 -6.06
CA ASN A 196 6.13 14.42 -7.45
C ASN A 196 5.11 14.92 -8.50
N GLU A 197 3.87 15.29 -8.14
CA GLU A 197 2.87 15.75 -9.11
C GLU A 197 3.26 17.09 -9.77
N THR A 198 4.00 17.93 -9.04
CA THR A 198 4.61 19.15 -9.57
C THR A 198 6.06 18.95 -9.99
N ASN A 199 6.59 17.75 -9.83
CA ASN A 199 7.98 17.40 -10.11
C ASN A 199 8.13 17.04 -11.59
N LEU A 200 8.93 17.83 -12.29
CA LEU A 200 9.15 17.69 -13.72
C LEU A 200 9.73 16.31 -14.06
N GLU A 201 10.55 15.74 -13.19
CA GLU A 201 11.18 14.43 -13.36
C GLU A 201 10.15 13.29 -13.29
N PHE A 202 9.20 13.37 -12.36
CA PHE A 202 8.10 12.40 -12.29
C PHE A 202 7.18 12.51 -13.51
N MET A 203 6.84 13.72 -13.95
CA MET A 203 6.05 13.91 -15.17
C MET A 203 6.78 13.33 -16.39
N LYS A 204 8.09 13.57 -16.54
CA LYS A 204 8.89 12.96 -17.62
C LYS A 204 8.85 11.44 -17.53
N MET A 205 9.13 10.86 -16.36
CA MET A 205 9.05 9.42 -16.12
C MET A 205 7.70 8.84 -16.55
N MET A 206 6.60 9.50 -16.19
CA MET A 206 5.24 9.08 -16.56
C MET A 206 4.98 9.15 -18.08
N ILE A 207 5.42 10.22 -18.74
CA ILE A 207 5.28 10.36 -20.20
C ILE A 207 6.11 9.30 -20.92
N ASP A 208 7.28 8.95 -20.38
CA ASP A 208 8.14 7.90 -20.90
C ASP A 208 7.50 6.51 -20.82
N GLY A 209 6.38 6.34 -20.11
CA GLY A 209 5.62 5.09 -20.01
C GLY A 209 5.73 4.39 -18.67
N TRP A 210 6.54 4.91 -17.74
CA TRP A 210 6.65 4.36 -16.41
C TRP A 210 5.47 4.76 -15.53
N PHE A 211 5.16 3.92 -14.55
CA PHE A 211 4.19 4.18 -13.49
C PHE A 211 4.80 3.74 -12.15
N PRO A 212 4.34 4.26 -10.99
CA PRO A 212 4.66 3.72 -9.67
C PRO A 212 3.98 2.36 -9.46
N PHE A 213 4.30 1.39 -10.32
CA PHE A 213 3.73 0.07 -10.25
C PHE A 213 3.96 -0.49 -8.84
N VAL A 214 2.91 -1.12 -8.28
CA VAL A 214 2.99 -2.54 -7.98
C VAL A 214 4.40 -2.98 -7.63
N GLU A 215 5.01 -3.62 -8.62
CA GLU A 215 6.30 -4.27 -8.56
C GLU A 215 7.52 -3.35 -8.32
N LEU A 216 7.39 -2.03 -8.47
CA LEU A 216 8.50 -1.07 -8.35
C LEU A 216 8.55 -0.27 -7.04
N ILE A 217 7.44 -0.06 -6.32
CA ILE A 217 7.41 0.74 -5.07
C ILE A 217 8.52 0.34 -4.09
N GLY A 218 9.32 1.31 -3.64
CA GLY A 218 10.47 1.11 -2.76
C GLY A 218 11.77 1.58 -3.42
N GLU A 219 12.88 0.89 -3.13
CA GLU A 219 14.22 1.23 -3.66
C GLU A 219 14.27 1.23 -5.19
N GLU A 220 13.55 0.33 -5.86
CA GLU A 220 13.49 0.30 -7.32
C GLU A 220 12.85 1.56 -7.91
N PHE A 221 11.74 2.01 -7.34
CA PHE A 221 11.09 3.25 -7.77
C PHE A 221 11.96 4.47 -7.48
N ASP A 222 12.60 4.52 -6.30
CA ASP A 222 13.53 5.60 -5.94
C ASP A 222 14.73 5.65 -6.90
N HIS A 223 15.26 4.48 -7.28
CA HIS A 223 16.31 4.37 -8.27
C HIS A 223 15.81 4.84 -9.65
N LEU A 224 14.64 4.39 -10.10
CA LEU A 224 14.06 4.79 -11.39
C LEU A 224 13.90 6.31 -11.47
N ILE A 225 13.27 6.95 -10.47
CA ILE A 225 13.09 8.40 -10.48
C ILE A 225 14.41 9.17 -10.37
N SER A 226 15.44 8.59 -9.74
CA SER A 226 16.78 9.19 -9.71
C SER A 226 17.43 9.29 -11.09
N LEU A 227 17.08 8.39 -12.02
CA LEU A 227 17.56 8.44 -13.41
C LEU A 227 17.06 9.69 -14.13
N TYR A 228 15.85 10.12 -13.80
CA TYR A 228 15.23 11.33 -14.35
C TYR A 228 15.76 12.61 -13.70
N LYS A 229 16.26 12.53 -12.47
CA LYS A 229 16.91 13.65 -11.74
C LYS A 229 18.34 13.91 -12.22
N ASP A 230 19.10 12.85 -12.54
CA ASP A 230 20.46 12.94 -13.06
C ASP A 230 20.60 12.13 -14.35
N PRO A 231 20.31 12.74 -15.52
CA PRO A 231 20.33 12.05 -16.81
C PRO A 231 21.75 11.73 -17.30
N HIS A 232 22.80 12.08 -16.54
CA HIS A 232 24.15 11.69 -16.89
C HIS A 232 24.27 10.16 -16.92
N ASN A 233 24.77 9.62 -18.03
CA ASN A 233 24.85 8.18 -18.30
C ASN A 233 23.49 7.45 -18.16
N PHE A 234 22.40 8.07 -18.62
CA PHE A 234 21.05 7.50 -18.53
C PHE A 234 21.00 6.07 -19.09
N ASN A 235 21.51 5.81 -20.29
CA ASN A 235 21.50 4.48 -20.90
C ASN A 235 22.21 3.42 -20.04
N GLY A 236 23.38 3.74 -19.49
CA GLY A 236 24.11 2.81 -18.62
C GLY A 236 23.34 2.51 -17.33
N LYS A 237 22.78 3.56 -16.69
CA LYS A 237 22.00 3.40 -15.46
C LYS A 237 20.66 2.68 -15.71
N MET A 238 20.00 2.97 -16.83
CA MET A 238 18.76 2.31 -17.26
C MET A 238 19.01 0.83 -17.58
N ASN A 239 20.08 0.50 -18.31
CA ASN A 239 20.44 -0.90 -18.55
C ASN A 239 20.76 -1.67 -17.27
N HIS A 240 21.38 -1.02 -16.29
CA HIS A 240 21.57 -1.57 -14.95
C HIS A 240 20.24 -1.75 -14.19
N PHE A 241 19.28 -0.83 -14.33
CA PHE A 241 17.93 -1.02 -13.79
C PHE A 241 17.23 -2.21 -14.45
N LEU A 242 17.24 -2.30 -15.78
CA LEU A 242 16.60 -3.36 -16.56
C LEU A 242 17.23 -4.74 -16.32
N SER A 243 18.52 -4.83 -15.96
CA SER A 243 19.17 -6.12 -15.68
C SER A 243 18.69 -6.77 -14.40
N ARG A 244 18.03 -6.02 -13.50
CA ARG A 244 17.39 -6.57 -12.29
C ARG A 244 16.13 -7.39 -12.58
N PHE A 245 15.57 -7.26 -13.79
CA PHE A 245 14.41 -8.02 -14.26
C PHE A 245 14.90 -9.22 -15.07
N ASP A 246 15.66 -10.08 -14.40
CA ASP A 246 16.14 -11.33 -14.96
C ASP A 246 15.06 -12.42 -14.89
N LYS A 247 15.39 -13.61 -15.40
CA LYS A 247 14.49 -14.77 -15.36
C LYS A 247 13.98 -15.06 -13.95
N THR A 248 14.87 -15.04 -12.95
CA THR A 248 14.50 -15.34 -11.56
C THR A 248 13.43 -14.38 -11.07
N ARG A 249 13.63 -13.07 -11.27
CA ARG A 249 12.66 -12.05 -10.84
C ARG A 249 11.34 -12.16 -11.61
N ILE A 250 11.39 -12.33 -12.93
CA ILE A 250 10.19 -12.46 -13.77
C ILE A 250 9.37 -13.71 -13.40
N ASP A 251 10.03 -14.84 -13.13
CA ASP A 251 9.38 -16.07 -12.71
C ASP A 251 8.69 -15.89 -11.34
N ILE A 252 9.34 -15.22 -10.38
CA ILE A 252 8.74 -14.91 -9.06
C ILE A 252 7.48 -14.05 -9.22
N ILE A 253 7.54 -13.01 -10.05
CA ILE A 253 6.41 -12.11 -10.27
C ILE A 253 5.27 -12.83 -10.98
N SER A 254 5.55 -13.60 -12.03
CA SER A 254 4.51 -14.25 -12.83
C SER A 254 3.89 -15.46 -12.13
N PHE A 255 4.62 -16.16 -11.26
CA PHE A 255 4.12 -17.35 -10.56
C PHE A 255 2.81 -17.09 -9.80
N LYS A 256 2.70 -15.93 -9.13
CA LYS A 256 1.49 -15.56 -8.39
C LYS A 256 0.29 -15.37 -9.31
N TRP A 257 0.49 -14.97 -10.58
CA TRP A 257 -0.61 -14.69 -11.50
C TRP A 257 -1.52 -15.89 -11.71
N TRP A 258 -0.96 -17.10 -11.65
CA TRP A 258 -1.67 -18.35 -11.90
C TRP A 258 -2.66 -18.74 -10.80
N GLU A 259 -2.61 -18.07 -9.65
CA GLU A 259 -3.64 -18.21 -8.61
C GLU A 259 -4.98 -17.58 -9.04
N ASN A 260 -4.95 -16.60 -9.96
CA ASN A 260 -6.15 -16.01 -10.53
C ASN A 260 -6.64 -16.84 -11.73
N PRO A 261 -7.89 -17.36 -11.71
CA PRO A 261 -8.40 -18.20 -12.79
C PRO A 261 -8.36 -17.55 -14.18
N VAL A 262 -8.54 -16.23 -14.27
CA VAL A 262 -8.52 -15.52 -15.56
C VAL A 262 -7.11 -15.47 -16.15
N PHE A 263 -6.09 -15.30 -15.31
CA PHE A 263 -4.69 -15.36 -15.74
C PHE A 263 -4.29 -16.80 -16.08
N ALA A 264 -4.71 -17.78 -15.28
CA ALA A 264 -4.46 -19.20 -15.53
C ALA A 264 -5.03 -19.65 -16.91
N ASP A 265 -6.24 -19.19 -17.26
CA ASP A 265 -6.85 -19.48 -18.58
C ASP A 265 -6.06 -18.90 -19.76
N LYS A 266 -5.19 -17.91 -19.52
CA LYS A 266 -4.35 -17.23 -20.51
C LYS A 266 -2.86 -17.56 -20.36
N GLN A 267 -2.51 -18.48 -19.47
CA GLN A 267 -1.14 -18.75 -19.06
C GLN A 267 -0.22 -19.03 -20.24
N GLU A 268 -0.62 -19.90 -21.17
CA GLU A 268 0.21 -20.27 -22.34
C GLU A 268 0.64 -19.05 -23.18
N LEU A 269 -0.29 -18.12 -23.46
CA LEU A 269 0.02 -16.91 -24.23
C LEU A 269 0.89 -15.94 -23.43
N ILE A 270 0.60 -15.77 -22.14
CA ILE A 270 1.37 -14.88 -21.27
C ILE A 270 2.80 -15.41 -21.09
N GLU A 271 2.96 -16.71 -20.88
CA GLU A 271 4.26 -17.37 -20.77
C GLU A 271 5.06 -17.29 -22.07
N GLU A 272 4.43 -17.40 -23.25
CA GLU A 272 5.13 -17.19 -24.52
C GLU A 272 5.66 -15.75 -24.64
N GLY A 273 4.84 -14.76 -24.27
CA GLY A 273 5.27 -13.35 -24.23
C GLY A 273 6.45 -13.13 -23.28
N ILE A 274 6.39 -13.70 -22.08
CA ILE A 274 7.49 -13.69 -21.10
C ILE A 274 8.73 -14.39 -21.66
N GLY A 275 8.58 -15.55 -22.29
CA GLY A 275 9.67 -16.29 -22.91
C GLY A 275 10.40 -15.46 -23.96
N HIS A 276 9.67 -14.67 -24.75
CA HIS A 276 10.22 -13.73 -25.71
C HIS A 276 11.02 -12.59 -25.07
N TYR A 277 10.55 -12.03 -23.94
CA TYR A 277 11.33 -11.04 -23.16
C TYR A 277 12.66 -11.63 -22.69
N LEU A 278 12.63 -12.85 -22.14
CA LEU A 278 13.79 -13.51 -21.57
C LEU A 278 14.85 -13.95 -22.59
N ARG A 279 14.51 -14.01 -23.89
CA ARG A 279 15.49 -14.23 -24.96
C ARG A 279 16.48 -13.08 -25.09
N GLY A 280 16.15 -11.88 -24.60
CA GLY A 280 17.07 -10.77 -24.50
C GLY A 280 17.51 -10.17 -25.85
N THR A 281 16.66 -10.24 -26.88
CA THR A 281 16.94 -9.71 -28.22
C THR A 281 15.88 -8.68 -28.63
N SER A 282 16.20 -7.76 -29.55
CA SER A 282 15.22 -6.78 -30.06
C SER A 282 13.96 -7.42 -30.64
N GLU A 283 14.09 -8.52 -31.39
CA GLU A 283 12.96 -9.29 -31.90
C GLU A 283 12.16 -9.95 -30.76
N GLY A 284 12.85 -10.48 -29.75
CA GLY A 284 12.23 -11.00 -28.53
C GLY A 284 11.40 -9.94 -27.82
N TYR A 285 11.94 -8.74 -27.58
CA TYR A 285 11.21 -7.66 -26.92
C TYR A 285 9.98 -7.21 -27.73
N LEU A 286 10.09 -7.12 -29.06
CA LEU A 286 8.95 -6.76 -29.93
C LEU A 286 7.83 -7.81 -29.89
N ASN A 287 8.18 -9.09 -29.91
CA ASN A 287 7.20 -10.17 -29.81
C ASN A 287 6.55 -10.23 -28.42
N CYS A 288 7.35 -10.04 -27.35
CA CYS A 288 6.84 -9.89 -25.99
C CYS A 288 5.79 -8.77 -25.92
N LEU A 289 6.11 -7.60 -26.46
CA LEU A 289 5.21 -6.44 -26.52
C LEU A 289 3.89 -6.80 -27.21
N SER A 290 3.96 -7.33 -28.42
CA SER A 290 2.77 -7.67 -29.21
C SER A 290 1.88 -8.68 -28.49
N ILE A 291 2.47 -9.72 -27.89
CA ILE A 291 1.75 -10.76 -27.19
C ILE A 291 1.15 -10.20 -25.88
N LEU A 292 1.98 -9.70 -24.97
CA LEU A 292 1.51 -9.28 -23.64
C LEU A 292 0.56 -8.09 -23.70
N PHE A 293 0.76 -7.14 -24.61
CA PHE A 293 -0.14 -5.99 -24.74
C PHE A 293 -1.56 -6.42 -25.13
N SER A 294 -1.68 -7.41 -26.03
CA SER A 294 -2.99 -7.99 -26.37
C SER A 294 -3.67 -8.65 -25.17
N GLN A 295 -2.90 -9.22 -24.24
CA GLN A 295 -3.43 -9.88 -23.05
C GLN A 295 -3.98 -8.89 -22.02
N ILE A 296 -3.55 -7.63 -22.01
CA ILE A 296 -4.07 -6.59 -21.09
C ILE A 296 -5.59 -6.49 -21.22
N GLU A 297 -6.09 -6.26 -22.44
CA GLU A 297 -7.52 -6.11 -22.70
C GLU A 297 -8.27 -7.43 -22.47
N GLU A 298 -7.70 -8.55 -22.91
CA GLU A 298 -8.33 -9.88 -22.83
C GLU A 298 -8.52 -10.35 -21.38
N VAL A 299 -7.54 -10.12 -20.50
CA VAL A 299 -7.64 -10.43 -19.08
C VAL A 299 -8.75 -9.60 -18.41
N ILE A 300 -8.80 -8.29 -18.68
CA ILE A 300 -9.85 -7.43 -18.10
C ILE A 300 -11.25 -7.85 -18.60
N LYS A 301 -11.38 -8.14 -19.89
CA LYS A 301 -12.64 -8.63 -20.50
C LYS A 301 -13.09 -9.96 -19.88
N ALA A 302 -12.18 -10.92 -19.77
CA ALA A 302 -12.49 -12.23 -19.25
C ALA A 302 -12.97 -12.15 -17.78
N GLN A 303 -12.31 -11.32 -16.97
CA GLN A 303 -12.74 -11.08 -15.59
C GLN A 303 -14.10 -10.38 -15.50
N TYR A 304 -14.34 -9.36 -16.35
CA TYR A 304 -15.66 -8.72 -16.42
C TYR A 304 -16.76 -9.70 -16.83
N ALA A 305 -16.52 -10.53 -17.85
CA ALA A 305 -17.48 -11.51 -18.33
C ALA A 305 -17.81 -12.55 -17.25
N ARG A 306 -16.80 -13.00 -16.49
CA ARG A 306 -16.95 -13.96 -15.39
C ARG A 306 -17.89 -13.45 -14.28
N GLU A 307 -17.86 -12.15 -13.97
CA GLU A 307 -18.66 -11.60 -12.87
C GLU A 307 -20.00 -11.04 -13.30
N SER A 308 -20.04 -10.36 -14.44
CA SER A 308 -21.27 -9.73 -14.93
C SER A 308 -22.17 -10.68 -15.70
N GLY A 309 -21.63 -11.83 -16.15
CA GLY A 309 -22.28 -12.74 -17.10
C GLY A 309 -22.45 -12.14 -18.51
N LYS A 310 -21.92 -10.94 -18.76
CA LYS A 310 -22.06 -10.23 -20.03
C LYS A 310 -20.83 -10.48 -20.91
N THR A 311 -21.10 -10.97 -22.11
CA THR A 311 -20.09 -11.18 -23.16
C THR A 311 -20.40 -10.28 -24.36
N GLY A 312 -19.37 -9.81 -25.07
CA GLY A 312 -19.55 -9.04 -26.29
C GLY A 312 -18.50 -7.95 -26.46
N ASN A 313 -18.73 -7.07 -27.44
CA ASN A 313 -17.83 -5.96 -27.73
C ASN A 313 -18.04 -4.82 -26.72
N ILE A 314 -17.26 -4.84 -25.65
CA ILE A 314 -17.29 -3.82 -24.60
C ILE A 314 -16.15 -2.85 -24.86
N SER A 315 -16.42 -1.55 -24.74
CA SER A 315 -15.39 -0.55 -24.99
C SER A 315 -14.27 -0.62 -23.95
N MET A 316 -13.02 -0.40 -24.39
CA MET A 316 -11.87 -0.39 -23.49
C MET A 316 -12.03 0.65 -22.38
N SER A 317 -12.61 1.82 -22.67
CA SER A 317 -12.87 2.84 -21.64
C SER A 317 -13.77 2.32 -20.52
N TYR A 318 -14.77 1.50 -20.85
CA TYR A 318 -15.67 0.91 -19.86
C TYR A 318 -14.97 -0.20 -19.07
N LEU A 319 -14.19 -1.05 -19.75
CA LEU A 319 -13.37 -2.09 -19.10
C LEU A 319 -12.36 -1.50 -18.11
N LEU A 320 -11.74 -0.37 -18.47
CA LEU A 320 -10.87 0.38 -17.57
C LEU A 320 -11.65 0.90 -16.36
N THR A 321 -12.80 1.56 -16.54
CA THR A 321 -13.62 1.99 -15.40
C THR A 321 -13.97 0.82 -14.48
N TYR A 322 -14.36 -0.32 -15.05
CA TYR A 322 -14.62 -1.54 -14.29
C TYR A 322 -13.40 -2.02 -13.49
N LEU A 323 -12.24 -2.11 -14.12
CA LEU A 323 -10.98 -2.52 -13.46
C LEU A 323 -10.68 -1.61 -12.26
N ILE A 324 -10.86 -0.30 -12.42
CA ILE A 324 -10.56 0.70 -11.39
C ILE A 324 -11.55 0.61 -10.22
N GLU A 325 -12.84 0.47 -10.49
CA GLU A 325 -13.85 0.26 -9.45
C GLU A 325 -13.63 -1.06 -8.69
N ARG A 326 -13.17 -2.10 -9.39
CA ARG A 326 -12.75 -3.35 -8.74
C ARG A 326 -11.55 -3.14 -7.82
N GLY A 327 -10.53 -2.43 -8.29
CA GLY A 327 -9.37 -2.04 -7.48
C GLY A 327 -9.77 -1.26 -6.22
N LYS A 328 -10.76 -0.35 -6.32
CA LYS A 328 -11.28 0.41 -5.17
C LYS A 328 -12.05 -0.47 -4.18
N THR A 329 -12.96 -1.32 -4.67
CA THR A 329 -13.88 -2.11 -3.84
C THR A 329 -13.16 -3.19 -3.04
N LYS A 330 -12.21 -3.89 -3.65
CA LYS A 330 -11.54 -4.99 -2.99
C LYS A 330 -10.66 -4.61 -1.81
N ILE A 331 -10.16 -3.37 -1.82
CA ILE A 331 -9.14 -2.93 -0.85
C ILE A 331 -9.78 -2.22 0.33
N GLY A 332 -11.12 -2.18 0.36
CA GLY A 332 -11.90 -1.62 1.47
C GLY A 332 -11.82 -0.09 1.56
N HIS A 333 -11.14 0.61 0.63
CA HIS A 333 -11.13 2.07 0.58
C HIS A 333 -10.62 2.62 -0.76
N LYS A 334 -11.17 3.78 -1.14
CA LYS A 334 -10.88 4.55 -2.37
C LYS A 334 -9.40 4.95 -2.59
N ASP A 335 -8.60 5.01 -1.53
CA ASP A 335 -7.20 5.50 -1.55
C ASP A 335 -6.19 4.35 -1.36
N SER A 336 -6.44 3.24 -2.04
CA SER A 336 -5.61 2.03 -2.05
C SER A 336 -4.14 2.30 -2.43
N LEU A 337 -3.24 1.43 -1.94
CA LEU A 337 -1.85 1.32 -2.39
C LEU A 337 -1.66 1.32 -3.91
N TYR A 338 -2.69 0.89 -4.61
CA TYR A 338 -2.64 0.68 -6.02
C TYR A 338 -2.93 1.94 -6.82
N ILE A 339 -3.39 3.00 -6.15
CA ILE A 339 -3.69 4.30 -6.72
C ILE A 339 -4.61 4.18 -7.96
N PRO A 340 -5.83 3.62 -7.81
CA PRO A 340 -6.68 3.27 -8.94
C PRO A 340 -6.97 4.46 -9.86
N ASP A 341 -7.23 5.64 -9.32
CA ASP A 341 -7.55 6.82 -10.14
C ASP A 341 -6.35 7.35 -10.94
N TYR A 342 -5.13 7.29 -10.39
CA TYR A 342 -3.93 7.66 -11.15
C TYR A 342 -3.57 6.61 -12.19
N TYR A 343 -3.75 5.33 -11.85
CA TYR A 343 -3.54 4.25 -12.79
C TYR A 343 -4.54 4.32 -13.95
N TYR A 344 -5.80 4.69 -13.68
CA TYR A 344 -6.78 4.98 -14.72
C TYR A 344 -6.30 6.04 -15.70
N ARG A 345 -5.82 7.17 -15.18
CA ARG A 345 -5.27 8.26 -15.98
C ARG A 345 -4.06 7.80 -16.78
N TYR A 346 -3.11 7.11 -16.15
CA TYR A 346 -1.96 6.52 -16.82
C TYR A 346 -2.36 5.59 -17.97
N LEU A 347 -3.25 4.62 -17.73
CA LEU A 347 -3.71 3.72 -18.79
C LEU A 347 -4.41 4.48 -19.91
N LYS A 348 -5.27 5.45 -19.59
CA LYS A 348 -6.06 6.19 -20.58
C LYS A 348 -5.23 7.19 -21.39
N GLU A 349 -4.35 7.94 -20.73
CA GLU A 349 -3.65 9.12 -21.26
C GLU A 349 -2.24 8.79 -21.75
N ILE A 350 -1.62 7.73 -21.26
CA ILE A 350 -0.28 7.30 -21.67
C ILE A 350 -0.37 6.00 -22.47
N VAL A 351 -0.83 4.91 -21.85
CA VAL A 351 -0.79 3.58 -22.48
C VAL A 351 -1.70 3.53 -23.71
N PHE A 352 -3.00 3.73 -23.57
CA PHE A 352 -3.97 3.58 -24.68
C PHE A 352 -4.14 4.85 -25.53
N ALA A 353 -3.62 6.01 -25.10
CA ALA A 353 -3.61 7.21 -25.92
C ALA A 353 -2.56 7.09 -27.05
N VAL A 354 -1.37 6.58 -26.73
CA VAL A 354 -0.27 6.39 -27.70
C VAL A 354 -0.69 5.45 -28.85
N PHE A 355 -1.42 4.38 -28.56
CA PHE A 355 -1.92 3.45 -29.59
C PHE A 355 -3.06 4.00 -30.46
N LYS A 356 -3.78 5.04 -30.04
CA LYS A 356 -4.75 5.72 -30.92
C LYS A 356 -4.08 6.51 -32.03
N PHE A 357 -2.87 7.03 -31.78
CA PHE A 357 -2.07 7.73 -32.80
C PHE A 357 -1.44 6.77 -33.81
N GLU A 358 -1.20 5.50 -33.46
CA GLU A 358 -0.61 4.50 -34.38
C GLU A 358 -1.52 4.13 -35.57
N LYS A 359 -2.84 4.33 -35.46
CA LYS A 359 -3.78 4.03 -36.56
C LYS A 359 -3.75 5.04 -37.69
N ASP A 360 -3.28 6.26 -37.43
CA ASP A 360 -3.22 7.36 -38.37
C ASP A 360 -1.75 7.73 -38.65
N ASN A 361 -1.07 6.91 -39.48
CA ASN A 361 0.23 7.17 -40.12
C ASN A 361 1.25 8.01 -39.33
N LEU A 362 2.28 7.39 -38.72
CA LEU A 362 3.63 8.00 -38.64
C LEU A 362 4.75 7.03 -38.19
N LYS A 363 5.98 7.49 -38.42
CA LYS A 363 7.25 6.77 -38.28
C LYS A 363 7.64 6.64 -36.81
N VAL A 364 8.47 5.63 -36.51
CA VAL A 364 9.11 5.31 -35.22
C VAL A 364 9.72 6.53 -34.47
N SER A 365 9.93 7.66 -35.14
CA SER A 365 10.42 8.93 -34.58
C SER A 365 9.46 9.67 -33.64
N ASP A 366 8.17 9.34 -33.63
CA ASP A 366 7.16 10.08 -32.85
C ASP A 366 6.87 9.45 -31.47
N ILE A 367 7.55 8.32 -31.17
CA ILE A 367 7.42 7.52 -29.93
C ILE A 367 8.48 7.92 -28.88
N VAL A 368 9.10 9.09 -29.00
CA VAL A 368 10.18 9.50 -28.09
C VAL A 368 9.75 10.63 -27.17
N PRO A 369 9.11 10.34 -26.03
CA PRO A 369 9.26 11.20 -24.87
C PRO A 369 10.57 10.82 -24.18
N THR A 370 11.60 11.56 -24.56
CA THR A 370 12.49 12.42 -23.76
C THR A 370 13.56 12.90 -24.73
N ASN A 371 14.15 14.07 -24.51
CA ASN A 371 15.35 14.52 -25.25
C ASN A 371 16.59 13.64 -24.95
N MET A 372 16.40 12.37 -24.58
CA MET A 372 17.44 11.42 -24.21
C MET A 372 17.65 10.45 -25.37
N ASP A 373 18.89 10.38 -25.84
CA ASP A 373 19.33 9.51 -26.93
C ASP A 373 19.36 8.05 -26.45
N ILE A 374 18.19 7.39 -26.43
CA ILE A 374 18.03 6.00 -25.95
C ILE A 374 18.31 5.05 -27.11
N GLU A 375 19.14 4.03 -26.86
CA GLU A 375 19.44 3.00 -27.84
C GLU A 375 18.17 2.20 -28.21
N PRO A 376 17.91 1.88 -29.51
CA PRO A 376 16.68 1.22 -29.95
C PRO A 376 16.37 -0.10 -29.22
N GLU A 377 17.39 -0.91 -28.92
CA GLU A 377 17.22 -2.16 -28.19
C GLU A 377 16.83 -1.92 -26.72
N THR A 378 17.49 -0.94 -26.08
CA THR A 378 17.15 -0.51 -24.72
C THR A 378 15.72 -0.01 -24.66
N PHE A 379 15.28 0.78 -25.65
CA PHE A 379 13.92 1.26 -25.76
C PHE A 379 12.91 0.10 -25.85
N LEU A 380 13.13 -0.88 -26.73
CA LEU A 380 12.24 -2.05 -26.84
C LEU A 380 12.18 -2.85 -25.53
N LYS A 381 13.32 -3.01 -24.85
CA LYS A 381 13.38 -3.68 -23.55
C LYS A 381 12.59 -2.95 -22.48
N ILE A 382 12.67 -1.62 -22.43
CA ILE A 382 11.85 -0.76 -21.53
C ILE A 382 10.38 -1.04 -21.78
N ARG A 383 9.92 -0.90 -23.03
CA ARG A 383 8.50 -1.09 -23.39
C ARG A 383 8.00 -2.48 -23.02
N ALA A 384 8.79 -3.52 -23.30
CA ALA A 384 8.42 -4.89 -22.96
C ALA A 384 8.26 -5.09 -21.45
N LEU A 385 9.17 -4.53 -20.65
CA LEU A 385 9.07 -4.56 -19.19
C LEU A 385 7.87 -3.75 -18.67
N GLU A 386 7.62 -2.55 -19.20
CA GLU A 386 6.44 -1.75 -18.84
C GLU A 386 5.14 -2.53 -19.06
N THR A 387 5.02 -3.23 -20.20
CA THR A 387 3.85 -4.05 -20.53
C THR A 387 3.67 -5.20 -19.54
N PHE A 388 4.76 -5.85 -19.15
CA PHE A 388 4.77 -6.88 -18.12
C PHE A 388 4.30 -6.31 -16.75
N LEU A 389 4.80 -5.13 -16.36
CA LEU A 389 4.43 -4.47 -15.11
C LEU A 389 2.97 -3.98 -15.10
N ILE A 390 2.44 -3.58 -16.27
CA ILE A 390 1.01 -3.27 -16.44
C ILE A 390 0.15 -4.50 -16.14
N LEU A 391 0.49 -5.67 -16.68
CA LEU A 391 -0.21 -6.91 -16.37
C LEU A 391 -0.12 -7.27 -14.88
N ASP A 392 1.04 -7.06 -14.26
CA ASP A 392 1.20 -7.27 -12.81
C ASP A 392 0.27 -6.36 -11.99
N GLN A 393 0.19 -5.08 -12.34
CA GLN A 393 -0.71 -4.13 -11.67
C GLN A 393 -2.17 -4.54 -11.86
N ILE A 394 -2.56 -4.99 -13.06
CA ILE A 394 -3.92 -5.51 -13.32
C ILE A 394 -4.21 -6.72 -12.45
N TYR A 395 -3.27 -7.67 -12.34
CA TYR A 395 -3.41 -8.81 -11.44
C TYR A 395 -3.75 -8.37 -10.02
N PHE A 396 -3.08 -7.35 -9.48
CA PHE A 396 -3.39 -6.82 -8.14
C PHE A 396 -4.82 -6.26 -7.99
N TYR A 397 -5.41 -5.75 -9.06
CA TYR A 397 -6.77 -5.21 -9.04
C TYR A 397 -7.80 -6.32 -9.23
N LEU A 398 -7.42 -7.38 -9.96
CA LEU A 398 -8.28 -8.49 -10.34
C LEU A 398 -8.31 -9.67 -9.37
N LEU A 399 -7.21 -9.90 -8.63
CA LEU A 399 -7.23 -10.66 -7.38
C LEU A 399 -8.51 -10.33 -6.62
#